data_AF-A0A8J7C470-F1
#
_entry.id   AF-A0A8J7C470-F1
#
_cell.length_a   1.000
_cell.length_b   1.000
_cell.length_c   1.000
_cell.angle_alpha   90.00
_cell.angle_beta   90.00
_cell.angle_gamma   90.00
#
_symmetry.space_group_name_H-M   'P 1'
#
loop_
_entity.id
_entity.type
_entity.pdbx_description
1 polymer ?
#
loop_
_entity_poly.entity_id
_entity_poly.type
_entity_poly.pdbx_seq_one_letter_code
_entity_poly.pdbx_strand_id
1 'polypeptide(L)'
;MTNRLKCVFVVAILAIGCGAGEEPSVDGTGLVDLLPTASSMDGWQIADGPTEYDSEGLFEYLNGGAPLYLDFGFQGMVHVRYQLGDDPLASVTLDVFDMGSELGAFGLYRSGRPPEAEVRPWGAEGYRSGTVAATWKGSVSIQAQADDEQPELIEAMEALVARVADSVDGGTSLPQIIDVLPSEGLAPTSERLVAKDLMSHAFLPGGVLATYRVADDEGTVFFSDLKGEIAVTEAMAGLRAHHEQWGEIVDEIDLIGDGGFQFSDPGLGSGAVVSTGSYVVGVHGGLSSDVQMDLLGRLVDSLASSPME
;
A
#
# COMPACT_ATOMS: atom_id res chain seq x y z
N MET A 1 -1.78 -68.75 -37.57
CA MET A 1 -2.37 -67.78 -38.50
C MET A 1 -3.86 -67.73 -38.23
N THR A 2 -4.41 -66.50 -38.29
CA THR A 2 -5.80 -66.07 -38.05
C THR A 2 -6.39 -66.24 -36.64
N ASN A 3 -7.10 -65.29 -36.06
CA ASN A 3 -7.19 -63.83 -36.20
C ASN A 3 -8.08 -63.36 -35.03
N ARG A 4 -7.84 -62.13 -34.54
CA ARG A 4 -8.79 -61.24 -33.84
C ARG A 4 -9.19 -61.57 -32.40
N LEU A 5 -8.44 -60.96 -31.50
CA LEU A 5 -8.90 -60.50 -30.20
C LEU A 5 -9.99 -59.42 -30.41
N LYS A 6 -11.18 -59.63 -29.84
CA LYS A 6 -12.24 -58.62 -29.72
C LYS A 6 -12.48 -58.34 -28.24
N CYS A 7 -12.65 -57.05 -27.97
CA CYS A 7 -12.98 -56.38 -26.71
C CYS A 7 -13.94 -57.16 -25.80
N VAL A 8 -13.74 -57.06 -24.49
CA VAL A 8 -14.70 -56.45 -23.53
C VAL A 8 -13.90 -56.12 -22.26
N PHE A 9 -13.68 -54.83 -21.96
CA PHE A 9 -13.35 -54.39 -20.61
C PHE A 9 -14.65 -53.89 -19.97
N VAL A 10 -15.08 -54.58 -18.92
CA VAL A 10 -16.16 -54.17 -18.03
C VAL A 10 -15.57 -53.09 -17.12
N VAL A 11 -15.98 -51.83 -17.29
CA VAL A 11 -15.69 -50.77 -16.33
C VAL A 11 -16.86 -50.74 -15.34
N ALA A 12 -16.57 -51.09 -14.09
CA ALA A 12 -17.48 -50.98 -12.98
C ALA A 12 -17.70 -49.49 -12.65
N ILE A 13 -18.95 -49.05 -12.70
CA ILE A 13 -19.38 -47.72 -12.25
C ILE A 13 -19.43 -47.75 -10.72
N LEU A 14 -18.49 -47.06 -10.08
CA LEU A 14 -18.58 -46.70 -8.67
C LEU A 14 -19.29 -45.35 -8.59
N ALA A 15 -20.55 -45.40 -8.13
CA ALA A 15 -21.31 -44.24 -7.72
C ALA A 15 -20.66 -43.66 -6.45
N ILE A 16 -20.00 -42.51 -6.60
CA ILE A 16 -19.65 -41.63 -5.49
C ILE A 16 -20.57 -40.42 -5.60
N GLY A 17 -21.25 -40.16 -4.48
CA GLY A 17 -22.44 -39.34 -4.41
C GLY A 17 -22.25 -37.89 -4.87
N CYS A 18 -23.37 -37.31 -5.26
CA CYS A 18 -23.57 -35.87 -5.34
C CYS A 18 -23.21 -35.24 -4.00
N GLY A 19 -21.96 -34.79 -3.87
CA GLY A 19 -21.70 -33.59 -3.09
C GLY A 19 -22.30 -32.44 -3.89
N ALA A 20 -23.39 -31.86 -3.37
CA ALA A 20 -23.78 -30.53 -3.76
C ALA A 20 -22.53 -29.66 -3.50
N GLY A 21 -21.89 -29.20 -4.57
CA GLY A 21 -20.92 -28.14 -4.46
C GLY A 21 -21.67 -26.95 -3.89
N GLU A 22 -21.23 -26.48 -2.73
CA GLU A 22 -21.56 -25.14 -2.26
C GLU A 22 -21.16 -24.20 -3.41
N GLU A 23 -22.15 -23.62 -4.08
CA GLU A 23 -21.91 -22.52 -5.00
C GLU A 23 -21.22 -21.40 -4.21
N PRO A 24 -20.17 -20.76 -4.75
CA PRO A 24 -19.57 -19.63 -4.07
C PRO A 24 -20.65 -18.58 -3.84
N SER A 25 -20.80 -18.18 -2.58
CA SER A 25 -21.69 -17.11 -2.16
C SER A 25 -21.28 -15.82 -2.88
N VAL A 26 -22.06 -15.42 -3.88
CA VAL A 26 -21.99 -14.09 -4.49
C VAL A 26 -22.70 -13.13 -3.54
N ASP A 27 -21.97 -12.64 -2.55
CA ASP A 27 -22.34 -11.44 -1.80
C ASP A 27 -21.12 -10.53 -1.76
N GLY A 28 -21.04 -9.66 -2.77
CA GLY A 28 -20.03 -8.63 -2.93
C GLY A 28 -20.42 -7.74 -4.11
N THR A 29 -20.75 -6.49 -3.82
CA THR A 29 -20.92 -5.44 -4.84
C THR A 29 -19.63 -5.36 -5.67
N GLY A 30 -19.72 -5.56 -6.98
CA GLY A 30 -18.54 -5.53 -7.84
C GLY A 30 -17.99 -4.10 -7.98
N LEU A 31 -16.72 -3.93 -8.35
CA LEU A 31 -16.14 -2.59 -8.51
C LEU A 31 -16.92 -1.73 -9.53
N VAL A 32 -17.48 -2.36 -10.57
CA VAL A 32 -18.35 -1.70 -11.56
C VAL A 32 -19.58 -1.05 -10.91
N ASP A 33 -20.15 -1.68 -9.87
CA ASP A 33 -21.34 -1.17 -9.18
C ASP A 33 -21.04 0.10 -8.35
N LEU A 34 -19.76 0.37 -8.07
CA LEU A 34 -19.33 1.61 -7.41
C LEU A 34 -19.32 2.81 -8.38
N LEU A 35 -19.28 2.56 -9.69
CA LEU A 35 -19.14 3.61 -10.69
C LEU A 35 -20.42 4.44 -10.85
N PRO A 36 -20.33 5.78 -10.81
CA PRO A 36 -21.46 6.64 -11.12
C PRO A 36 -21.98 6.41 -12.54
N THR A 37 -23.29 6.29 -12.73
CA THR A 37 -23.86 6.23 -14.07
C THR A 37 -23.79 7.60 -14.74
N ALA A 38 -23.47 7.67 -16.04
CA ALA A 38 -23.47 8.94 -16.77
C ALA A 38 -24.84 9.66 -16.73
N SER A 39 -25.94 8.92 -16.63
CA SER A 39 -27.29 9.49 -16.44
C SER A 39 -27.46 10.29 -15.15
N SER A 40 -26.55 10.16 -14.19
CA SER A 40 -26.53 10.92 -12.95
C SER A 40 -25.58 12.14 -12.99
N MET A 41 -25.00 12.42 -14.16
CA MET A 41 -24.06 13.50 -14.41
C MET A 41 -24.54 14.31 -15.62
N ASP A 42 -25.20 15.44 -15.37
CA ASP A 42 -25.79 16.25 -16.44
C ASP A 42 -24.74 16.74 -17.45
N GLY A 43 -24.95 16.43 -18.73
CA GLY A 43 -24.04 16.80 -19.81
C GLY A 43 -22.86 15.84 -20.03
N TRP A 44 -22.77 14.75 -19.26
CA TRP A 44 -21.70 13.77 -19.37
C TRP A 44 -22.17 12.48 -20.06
N GLN A 45 -21.24 11.84 -20.78
CA GLN A 45 -21.41 10.52 -21.38
C GLN A 45 -20.20 9.63 -21.07
N ILE A 46 -20.36 8.32 -21.20
CA ILE A 46 -19.22 7.40 -21.12
C ILE A 46 -18.54 7.37 -22.49
N ALA A 47 -17.28 7.78 -22.54
CA ALA A 47 -16.45 7.74 -23.74
C ALA A 47 -15.68 6.43 -23.87
N ASP A 48 -15.28 5.82 -22.75
CA ASP A 48 -14.61 4.53 -22.70
C ASP A 48 -14.94 3.77 -21.40
N GLY A 49 -14.93 2.43 -21.46
CA GLY A 49 -15.30 1.56 -20.35
C GLY A 49 -16.81 1.45 -20.07
N PRO A 50 -17.22 0.95 -18.89
CA PRO A 50 -16.35 0.42 -17.85
C PRO A 50 -15.59 -0.85 -18.31
N THR A 51 -14.31 -0.92 -17.98
CA THR A 51 -13.44 -2.07 -18.31
C THR A 51 -12.78 -2.58 -17.04
N GLU A 52 -12.92 -3.87 -16.76
CA GLU A 52 -12.27 -4.50 -15.61
C GLU A 52 -10.90 -5.07 -16.01
N TYR A 53 -9.91 -4.91 -15.14
CA TYR A 53 -8.58 -5.49 -15.30
C TYR A 53 -8.22 -6.33 -14.08
N ASP A 54 -7.69 -7.52 -14.35
CA ASP A 54 -7.03 -8.37 -13.35
C ASP A 54 -5.52 -8.10 -13.33
N SER A 55 -4.76 -8.93 -12.60
CA SER A 55 -3.31 -8.76 -12.48
C SER A 55 -2.56 -8.87 -13.81
N GLU A 56 -3.08 -9.63 -14.79
CA GLU A 56 -2.45 -9.79 -16.10
C GLU A 56 -2.70 -8.54 -16.95
N GLY A 57 -3.96 -8.07 -16.99
CA GLY A 57 -4.35 -6.87 -17.73
C GLY A 57 -3.75 -5.56 -17.17
N LEU A 58 -3.42 -5.54 -15.87
CA LEU A 58 -2.89 -4.36 -15.20
C LEU A 58 -1.55 -3.87 -15.79
N PHE A 59 -0.69 -4.79 -16.24
CA PHE A 59 0.62 -4.43 -16.82
C PHE A 59 0.48 -3.61 -18.10
N GLU A 60 -0.48 -3.99 -18.96
CA GLU A 60 -0.76 -3.29 -20.20
C GLU A 60 -1.37 -1.92 -19.91
N TYR A 61 -2.34 -1.86 -18.99
CA TYR A 61 -3.01 -0.62 -18.64
C TYR A 61 -2.05 0.41 -18.02
N LEU A 62 -1.26 0.00 -17.03
CA LEU A 62 -0.35 0.90 -16.30
C LEU A 62 1.01 1.11 -16.98
N ASN A 63 1.22 0.59 -18.20
CA ASN A 63 2.45 0.76 -18.97
C ASN A 63 3.74 0.49 -18.16
N GLY A 64 3.76 -0.61 -17.40
CA GLY A 64 4.89 -1.01 -16.56
C GLY A 64 4.85 -0.49 -15.11
N GLY A 65 3.84 0.30 -14.73
CA GLY A 65 3.61 0.75 -13.35
C GLY A 65 2.96 -0.28 -12.42
N ALA A 66 2.55 -1.44 -12.94
CA ALA A 66 1.85 -2.49 -12.20
C ALA A 66 2.58 -3.05 -10.95
N PRO A 67 3.92 -3.19 -10.90
CA PRO A 67 4.59 -3.78 -9.74
C PRO A 67 4.24 -3.12 -8.40
N LEU A 68 4.09 -1.79 -8.36
CA LEU A 68 3.72 -1.07 -7.14
C LEU A 68 2.35 -1.53 -6.59
N TYR A 69 1.37 -1.70 -7.48
CA TYR A 69 0.01 -2.10 -7.12
C TYR A 69 -0.01 -3.55 -6.66
N LEU A 70 0.70 -4.43 -7.37
CA LEU A 70 0.82 -5.85 -7.03
C LEU A 70 1.51 -6.04 -5.68
N ASP A 71 2.55 -5.25 -5.40
CA ASP A 71 3.26 -5.31 -4.11
C ASP A 71 2.35 -4.90 -2.94
N PHE A 72 1.42 -3.96 -3.16
CA PHE A 72 0.40 -3.59 -2.18
C PHE A 72 -0.82 -4.53 -2.14
N GLY A 73 -0.82 -5.63 -2.88
CA GLY A 73 -1.85 -6.67 -2.78
C GLY A 73 -3.06 -6.50 -3.71
N PHE A 74 -2.89 -5.79 -4.83
CA PHE A 74 -3.91 -5.63 -5.87
C PHE A 74 -4.69 -6.92 -6.19
N GLN A 75 -6.02 -6.81 -6.25
CA GLN A 75 -6.95 -7.89 -6.59
C GLN A 75 -7.64 -7.66 -7.94
N GLY A 76 -7.96 -6.40 -8.26
CA GLY A 76 -8.61 -6.02 -9.52
C GLY A 76 -8.82 -4.51 -9.61
N MET A 77 -9.15 -4.02 -10.80
CA MET A 77 -9.60 -2.65 -10.99
C MET A 77 -10.73 -2.55 -12.01
N VAL A 78 -11.47 -1.45 -11.96
CA VAL A 78 -12.33 -0.99 -13.04
C VAL A 78 -11.89 0.40 -13.50
N HIS A 79 -11.80 0.57 -14.82
CA HIS A 79 -11.54 1.82 -15.52
C HIS A 79 -12.82 2.35 -16.16
N VAL A 80 -13.05 3.65 -16.11
CA VAL A 80 -14.07 4.33 -16.91
C VAL A 80 -13.63 5.75 -17.26
N ARG A 81 -14.02 6.22 -18.44
CA ARG A 81 -13.76 7.58 -18.90
C ARG A 81 -15.08 8.29 -19.21
N TYR A 82 -15.35 9.37 -18.48
CA TYR A 82 -16.50 10.24 -18.69
C TYR A 82 -16.10 11.44 -19.54
N GLN A 83 -16.94 11.82 -20.49
CA GLN A 83 -16.73 12.96 -21.39
C GLN A 83 -17.85 13.98 -21.21
N LEU A 84 -17.47 15.25 -21.13
CA LEU A 84 -18.38 16.39 -21.10
C LEU A 84 -18.74 16.81 -22.54
N GLY A 85 -20.03 16.77 -22.88
CA GLY A 85 -20.49 17.09 -24.22
C GLY A 85 -19.82 16.21 -25.28
N ASP A 86 -19.47 16.78 -26.43
CA ASP A 86 -18.89 16.06 -27.57
C ASP A 86 -17.38 16.31 -27.77
N ASP A 87 -16.70 17.02 -26.83
CA ASP A 87 -15.27 17.33 -26.94
C ASP A 87 -14.41 16.16 -26.41
N PRO A 88 -13.60 15.48 -27.25
CA PRO A 88 -12.75 14.37 -26.81
C PRO A 88 -11.66 14.77 -25.81
N LEU A 89 -11.36 16.06 -25.67
CA LEU A 89 -10.38 16.59 -24.71
C LEU A 89 -11.03 17.08 -23.42
N ALA A 90 -12.35 16.98 -23.28
CA ALA A 90 -13.08 17.37 -22.08
C ALA A 90 -13.51 16.12 -21.30
N SER A 91 -12.56 15.29 -20.86
CA SER A 91 -12.86 14.05 -20.15
C SER A 91 -12.25 13.98 -18.76
N VAL A 92 -12.86 13.11 -17.94
CA VAL A 92 -12.32 12.66 -16.66
C VAL A 92 -12.22 11.13 -16.71
N THR A 93 -11.00 10.63 -16.53
CA THR A 93 -10.72 9.22 -16.31
C THR A 93 -10.86 8.90 -14.82
N LEU A 94 -11.48 7.78 -14.48
CA LEU A 94 -11.65 7.27 -13.13
C LEU A 94 -11.22 5.79 -13.09
N ASP A 95 -10.27 5.50 -12.21
CA ASP A 95 -9.78 4.17 -11.91
C ASP A 95 -10.09 3.82 -10.45
N VAL A 96 -10.74 2.68 -10.24
CA VAL A 96 -11.09 2.17 -8.91
C VAL A 96 -10.43 0.82 -8.74
N PHE A 97 -9.56 0.70 -7.73
CA PHE A 97 -8.73 -0.47 -7.45
C PHE A 97 -9.20 -1.16 -6.17
N ASP A 98 -9.38 -2.48 -6.20
CA ASP A 98 -9.43 -3.30 -4.99
C ASP A 98 -8.01 -3.76 -4.65
N MET A 99 -7.52 -3.33 -3.49
CA MET A 99 -6.18 -3.64 -2.98
C MET A 99 -6.19 -4.80 -1.99
N GLY A 100 -7.34 -5.48 -1.81
CA GLY A 100 -7.51 -6.64 -0.94
C GLY A 100 -7.38 -6.37 0.56
N SER A 101 -6.85 -5.22 0.96
CA SER A 101 -6.68 -4.83 2.36
C SER A 101 -6.65 -3.31 2.54
N GLU A 102 -7.02 -2.86 3.74
CA GLU A 102 -6.95 -1.46 4.15
C GLU A 102 -5.54 -0.89 4.03
N LEU A 103 -4.54 -1.65 4.48
CA LEU A 103 -3.13 -1.26 4.41
C LEU A 103 -2.64 -1.16 2.97
N GLY A 104 -3.08 -2.04 2.07
CA GLY A 104 -2.75 -1.97 0.64
C GLY A 104 -3.28 -0.70 -0.01
N ALA A 105 -4.55 -0.35 0.24
CA ALA A 105 -5.17 0.87 -0.28
C ALA A 105 -4.49 2.14 0.27
N PHE A 106 -4.26 2.18 1.58
CA PHE A 106 -3.54 3.28 2.23
C PHE A 106 -2.11 3.44 1.68
N GLY A 107 -1.38 2.34 1.54
CA GLY A 107 0.00 2.34 1.07
C GLY A 107 0.14 2.84 -0.36
N LEU A 108 -0.74 2.39 -1.26
CA LEU A 108 -0.81 2.88 -2.64
C LEU A 108 -1.12 4.39 -2.68
N TYR A 109 -2.15 4.83 -1.94
CA TYR A 109 -2.54 6.25 -1.84
C TYR A 109 -1.38 7.12 -1.35
N ARG A 110 -0.72 6.73 -0.25
CA ARG A 110 0.44 7.46 0.31
C ARG A 110 1.62 7.48 -0.65
N SER A 111 1.83 6.41 -1.41
CA SER A 111 2.91 6.33 -2.41
C SER A 111 2.69 7.33 -3.56
N GLY A 112 1.44 7.50 -3.99
CA GLY A 112 1.07 8.42 -5.07
C GLY A 112 0.96 9.89 -4.66
N ARG A 113 0.76 10.21 -3.37
CA ARG A 113 0.52 11.58 -2.91
C ARG A 113 1.77 12.47 -3.01
N PRO A 114 1.72 13.58 -3.78
CA PRO A 114 2.76 14.61 -3.77
C PRO A 114 2.81 15.37 -2.42
N PRO A 115 3.99 15.84 -1.96
CA PRO A 115 4.11 16.60 -0.71
C PRO A 115 3.25 17.88 -0.66
N GLU A 116 3.06 18.55 -1.80
CA GLU A 116 2.34 19.83 -1.92
C GLU A 116 0.85 19.66 -2.26
N ALA A 117 0.34 18.43 -2.25
CA ALA A 117 -1.04 18.17 -2.64
C ALA A 117 -2.06 18.76 -1.65
N GLU A 118 -3.19 19.23 -2.19
CA GLU A 118 -4.29 19.76 -1.39
C GLU A 118 -5.06 18.61 -0.75
N VAL A 119 -5.03 18.48 0.58
CA VAL A 119 -5.77 17.44 1.30
C VAL A 119 -7.27 17.68 1.21
N ARG A 120 -8.04 16.61 0.96
CA ARG A 120 -9.48 16.64 0.79
C ARG A 120 -10.15 15.58 1.69
N PRO A 121 -11.33 15.87 2.26
CA PRO A 121 -12.02 14.97 3.18
C PRO A 121 -12.86 13.94 2.41
N TRP A 122 -12.23 13.17 1.54
CA TRP A 122 -12.84 12.04 0.84
C TRP A 122 -12.34 10.74 1.46
N GLY A 123 -13.21 9.74 1.60
CA GLY A 123 -12.83 8.45 2.18
C GLY A 123 -12.22 8.58 3.57
N ALA A 124 -11.12 7.85 3.81
CA ALA A 124 -10.28 8.04 5.00
C ALA A 124 -9.32 9.23 4.83
N GLU A 125 -8.76 9.40 3.64
CA GLU A 125 -8.02 10.60 3.24
C GLU A 125 -8.06 10.75 1.72
N GLY A 126 -8.10 11.98 1.22
CA GLY A 126 -8.05 12.30 -0.20
C GLY A 126 -7.08 13.44 -0.50
N TYR A 127 -6.64 13.58 -1.74
CA TYR A 127 -5.92 14.76 -2.19
C TYR A 127 -6.29 15.16 -3.62
N ARG A 128 -6.10 16.44 -3.94
CA ARG A 128 -6.05 16.99 -5.29
C ARG A 128 -4.67 17.57 -5.57
N SER A 129 -4.14 17.33 -6.76
CA SER A 129 -2.93 17.98 -7.27
C SER A 129 -3.11 18.31 -8.74
N GLY A 130 -3.43 19.57 -9.05
CA GLY A 130 -3.75 19.99 -10.42
C GLY A 130 -4.97 19.25 -10.95
N THR A 131 -4.76 18.47 -12.00
CA THR A 131 -5.76 17.64 -12.70
C THR A 131 -5.82 16.19 -12.20
N VAL A 132 -5.12 15.86 -11.09
CA VAL A 132 -5.16 14.55 -10.44
C VAL A 132 -5.93 14.64 -9.13
N ALA A 133 -6.77 13.66 -8.85
CA ALA A 133 -7.34 13.44 -7.53
C ALA A 133 -7.22 11.96 -7.13
N ALA A 134 -6.97 11.69 -5.86
CA ALA A 134 -6.99 10.33 -5.34
C ALA A 134 -7.52 10.28 -3.91
N THR A 135 -8.10 9.15 -3.54
CA THR A 135 -8.54 8.85 -2.17
C THR A 135 -8.54 7.34 -1.96
N TRP A 136 -8.78 6.91 -0.73
CA TRP A 136 -8.93 5.51 -0.37
C TRP A 136 -9.92 5.35 0.78
N LYS A 137 -10.55 4.18 0.87
CA LYS A 137 -11.42 3.77 1.97
C LYS A 137 -11.55 2.26 1.98
N GLY A 138 -11.49 1.62 3.15
CA GLY A 138 -11.45 0.16 3.23
C GLY A 138 -10.31 -0.39 2.36
N SER A 139 -10.56 -1.46 1.59
CA SER A 139 -9.58 -2.00 0.64
C SER A 139 -9.51 -1.27 -0.71
N VAL A 140 -10.31 -0.22 -0.91
CA VAL A 140 -10.46 0.42 -2.22
C VAL A 140 -9.62 1.69 -2.32
N SER A 141 -8.83 1.79 -3.38
CA SER A 141 -8.14 3.01 -3.80
C SER A 141 -8.82 3.58 -5.03
N ILE A 142 -9.04 4.89 -5.07
CA ILE A 142 -9.75 5.58 -6.16
C ILE A 142 -8.84 6.67 -6.69
N GLN A 143 -8.60 6.69 -8.00
CA GLN A 143 -7.77 7.69 -8.67
C GLN A 143 -8.54 8.27 -9.86
N ALA A 144 -8.47 9.58 -10.04
CA ALA A 144 -9.09 10.25 -11.17
C ALA A 144 -8.14 11.28 -11.79
N GLN A 145 -8.28 11.47 -13.10
CA GLN A 145 -7.49 12.37 -13.91
C GLN A 145 -8.41 13.15 -14.86
N ALA A 146 -8.45 14.46 -14.73
CA ALA A 146 -9.06 15.35 -15.71
C ALA A 146 -8.08 15.61 -16.87
N ASP A 147 -8.57 15.71 -18.10
CA ASP A 147 -7.72 16.02 -19.26
C ASP A 147 -7.10 17.43 -19.17
N ASP A 148 -7.80 18.37 -18.53
CA ASP A 148 -7.35 19.75 -18.34
C ASP A 148 -7.90 20.39 -17.05
N GLU A 149 -7.58 21.67 -16.85
CA GLU A 149 -7.94 22.47 -15.66
C GLU A 149 -9.26 23.24 -15.79
N GLN A 150 -10.11 22.92 -16.78
CA GLN A 150 -11.44 23.53 -16.88
C GLN A 150 -12.23 23.29 -15.57
N PRO A 151 -12.86 24.32 -14.99
CA PRO A 151 -13.58 24.19 -13.73
C PRO A 151 -14.57 23.03 -13.71
N GLU A 152 -15.29 22.81 -14.81
CA GLU A 152 -16.28 21.74 -14.97
C GLU A 152 -15.65 20.34 -14.88
N LEU A 153 -14.45 20.14 -15.44
CA LEU A 153 -13.75 18.86 -15.34
C LEU A 153 -13.19 18.62 -13.94
N ILE A 154 -12.65 19.66 -13.31
CA ILE A 154 -12.14 19.58 -11.94
C ILE A 154 -13.26 19.29 -10.95
N GLU A 155 -14.39 20.01 -11.05
CA GLU A 155 -15.57 19.77 -10.21
C GLU A 155 -16.11 18.35 -10.38
N ALA A 156 -16.20 17.85 -11.62
CA ALA A 156 -16.63 16.48 -11.89
C ALA A 156 -15.65 15.43 -11.37
N MET A 157 -14.35 15.63 -11.55
CA MET A 157 -13.31 14.76 -11.01
C MET A 157 -13.40 14.63 -9.49
N GLU A 158 -13.48 15.75 -8.78
CA GLU A 158 -13.62 15.76 -7.33
C GLU A 158 -14.93 15.11 -6.87
N ALA A 159 -16.04 15.36 -7.57
CA ALA A 159 -17.34 14.78 -7.26
C ALA A 159 -17.38 13.26 -7.49
N LEU A 160 -16.75 12.77 -8.57
CA LEU A 160 -16.63 11.35 -8.87
C LEU A 160 -15.86 10.62 -7.76
N VAL A 161 -14.67 11.13 -7.40
CA VAL A 161 -13.83 10.57 -6.34
C VAL A 161 -14.56 10.52 -5.00
N ALA A 162 -15.19 11.64 -4.61
CA ALA A 162 -15.95 11.72 -3.37
C ALA A 162 -17.12 10.73 -3.34
N ARG A 163 -17.89 10.66 -4.43
CA ARG A 163 -19.08 9.80 -4.52
C ARG A 163 -18.75 8.32 -4.46
N VAL A 164 -17.66 7.89 -5.11
CA VAL A 164 -17.20 6.50 -5.03
C VAL A 164 -16.70 6.20 -3.62
N ALA A 165 -15.95 7.11 -2.99
CA ALA A 165 -15.51 6.91 -1.62
C ALA A 165 -16.67 6.81 -0.61
N ASP A 166 -17.76 7.55 -0.85
CA ASP A 166 -18.97 7.49 -0.01
C ASP A 166 -19.72 6.15 -0.14
N SER A 167 -19.62 5.46 -1.29
CA SER A 167 -20.27 4.16 -1.51
C SER A 167 -19.45 2.97 -1.04
N VAL A 168 -18.14 3.13 -0.81
CA VAL A 168 -17.27 2.08 -0.30
C VAL A 168 -17.49 1.85 1.20
N ASP A 169 -17.62 0.60 1.61
CA ASP A 169 -17.63 0.23 3.03
C ASP A 169 -16.24 0.35 3.66
N GLY A 170 -16.18 0.83 4.91
CA GLY A 170 -14.92 0.95 5.64
C GLY A 170 -14.87 2.15 6.58
N GLY A 171 -13.85 2.18 7.44
CA GLY A 171 -13.57 3.31 8.32
C GLY A 171 -13.03 4.52 7.55
N THR A 172 -13.07 5.68 8.21
CA THR A 172 -12.48 6.93 7.71
C THR A 172 -11.27 7.37 8.56
N SER A 173 -10.72 6.46 9.36
CA SER A 173 -9.53 6.69 10.17
C SER A 173 -8.28 6.24 9.42
N LEU A 174 -7.14 6.84 9.75
CA LEU A 174 -5.87 6.32 9.28
C LEU A 174 -5.56 4.97 9.94
N PRO A 175 -4.75 4.10 9.31
CA PRO A 175 -4.44 2.79 9.88
C PRO A 175 -3.58 2.92 11.13
N GLN A 176 -3.86 2.08 12.14
CA GLN A 176 -3.16 2.10 13.43
C GLN A 176 -1.64 1.90 13.33
N ILE A 177 -1.17 1.30 12.23
CA ILE A 177 0.27 1.09 11.98
C ILE A 177 1.06 2.41 11.97
N ILE A 178 0.46 3.56 11.66
CA ILE A 178 1.18 4.84 11.72
C ILE A 178 1.01 5.56 13.07
N ASP A 179 0.06 5.14 13.91
CA ASP A 179 -0.19 5.77 15.21
C ASP A 179 0.91 5.46 16.24
N VAL A 180 1.71 4.42 15.99
CA VAL A 180 2.85 4.06 16.86
C VAL A 180 4.06 4.98 16.69
N LEU A 181 4.07 5.82 15.65
CA LEU A 181 5.17 6.74 15.40
C LEU A 181 5.21 7.84 16.47
N PRO A 182 6.37 8.09 17.12
CA PRO A 182 6.52 9.21 18.03
C PRO A 182 6.10 10.56 17.42
N SER A 183 5.13 11.25 18.02
CA SER A 183 4.59 12.48 17.44
C SER A 183 5.55 13.68 17.48
N GLU A 184 6.54 13.67 18.36
CA GLU A 184 7.48 14.78 18.53
C GLU A 184 8.60 14.72 17.48
N GLY A 185 8.78 15.81 16.74
CA GLY A 185 9.76 15.89 15.66
C GLY A 185 9.31 15.24 14.35
N LEU A 186 8.20 14.50 14.34
CA LEU A 186 7.63 13.91 13.13
C LEU A 186 7.31 15.00 12.11
N ALA A 187 7.94 14.94 10.94
CA ALA A 187 7.65 15.83 9.85
C ALA A 187 6.23 15.56 9.36
N PRO A 188 5.38 16.60 9.23
CA PRO A 188 4.00 16.41 8.81
C PRO A 188 3.93 15.62 7.51
N THR A 189 3.03 14.64 7.44
CA THR A 189 2.70 13.91 6.21
C THR A 189 3.84 13.10 5.60
N SER A 190 4.92 12.87 6.35
CA SER A 190 6.13 12.16 5.89
C SER A 190 6.04 10.63 6.02
N GLU A 191 5.00 10.12 6.67
CA GLU A 191 4.77 8.71 6.90
C GLU A 191 4.52 8.01 5.55
N ARG A 192 5.29 6.97 5.27
CA ARG A 192 5.13 6.13 4.08
C ARG A 192 5.04 4.67 4.48
N LEU A 193 4.19 3.93 3.79
CA LEU A 193 4.18 2.47 3.82
C LEU A 193 5.02 1.97 2.65
N VAL A 194 5.92 1.03 2.92
CA VAL A 194 6.70 0.31 1.93
C VAL A 194 6.16 -1.11 1.87
N ALA A 195 5.67 -1.51 0.70
CA ALA A 195 5.01 -2.80 0.50
C ALA A 195 5.95 -4.00 0.68
N LYS A 196 7.19 -3.88 0.21
CA LYS A 196 8.21 -4.92 0.27
C LYS A 196 9.61 -4.34 0.24
N ASP A 197 10.58 -5.16 0.62
CA ASP A 197 12.01 -4.85 0.55
C ASP A 197 12.33 -3.49 1.20
N LEU A 198 11.89 -3.29 2.46
CA LEU A 198 12.10 -2.04 3.19
C LEU A 198 13.60 -1.71 3.20
N MET A 199 13.94 -0.45 2.93
CA MET A 199 15.33 0.00 2.76
C MET A 199 16.10 -0.79 1.68
N SER A 200 15.41 -1.33 0.67
CA SER A 200 15.97 -2.19 -0.38
C SER A 200 16.56 -3.51 0.12
N HIS A 201 16.11 -3.99 1.28
CA HIS A 201 16.54 -5.26 1.86
C HIS A 201 15.45 -6.32 1.78
N ALA A 202 15.67 -7.39 1.02
CA ALA A 202 14.69 -8.47 0.86
C ALA A 202 14.35 -9.23 2.15
N PHE A 203 15.22 -9.19 3.17
CA PHE A 203 14.94 -9.74 4.49
C PHE A 203 14.04 -8.83 5.35
N LEU A 204 13.71 -7.63 4.88
CA LEU A 204 12.70 -6.75 5.46
C LEU A 204 11.46 -6.74 4.54
N PRO A 205 10.39 -7.48 4.86
CA PRO A 205 9.28 -7.76 3.95
C PRO A 205 8.39 -6.56 3.62
N GLY A 206 8.73 -5.36 4.09
CA GLY A 206 7.93 -4.14 4.03
C GLY A 206 7.95 -3.42 5.38
N GLY A 207 7.26 -2.29 5.50
CA GLY A 207 7.18 -1.58 6.77
C GLY A 207 6.87 -0.10 6.62
N VAL A 208 7.06 0.65 7.69
CA VAL A 208 6.77 2.09 7.72
C VAL A 208 8.08 2.88 7.76
N LEU A 209 8.09 4.02 7.08
CA LEU A 209 9.11 5.05 7.15
C LEU A 209 8.48 6.37 7.54
N ALA A 210 9.21 7.18 8.31
CA ALA A 210 8.81 8.55 8.59
C ALA A 210 10.02 9.46 8.78
N THR A 211 9.90 10.71 8.36
CA THR A 211 10.96 11.71 8.52
C THR A 211 10.78 12.44 9.85
N TYR A 212 11.88 12.60 10.59
CA TYR A 212 11.94 13.37 11.82
C TYR A 212 12.88 14.55 11.64
N ARG A 213 12.46 15.72 12.12
CA ARG A 213 13.26 16.95 12.16
C ARG A 213 13.38 17.43 13.60
N VAL A 214 14.61 17.54 14.08
CA VAL A 214 14.92 18.04 15.42
C VAL A 214 15.99 19.11 15.27
N ALA A 215 15.65 20.34 15.65
CA ALA A 215 16.44 21.53 15.33
C ALA A 215 16.71 21.63 13.81
N ASP A 216 17.98 21.67 13.39
CA ASP A 216 18.39 21.77 11.99
C ASP A 216 18.72 20.41 11.35
N ASP A 217 18.61 19.31 12.10
CA ASP A 217 18.94 17.97 11.65
C ASP A 217 17.68 17.19 11.22
N GLU A 218 17.85 16.30 10.24
CA GLU A 218 16.80 15.43 9.71
C GLU A 218 17.27 13.96 9.74
N GLY A 219 16.34 13.05 10.05
CA GLY A 219 16.58 11.61 9.99
C GLY A 219 15.31 10.85 9.61
N THR A 220 15.49 9.59 9.27
CA THR A 220 14.41 8.68 8.91
C THR A 220 14.31 7.60 9.96
N VAL A 221 13.13 7.45 10.54
CA VAL A 221 12.77 6.33 11.41
C VAL A 221 12.05 5.29 10.55
N PHE A 222 12.32 4.02 10.81
CA PHE A 222 11.66 2.90 10.16
C PHE A 222 11.32 1.79 11.12
N PHE A 223 10.31 1.01 10.79
CA PHE A 223 10.11 -0.29 11.41
C PHE A 223 9.45 -1.28 10.44
N SER A 224 9.72 -2.56 10.66
CA SER A 224 9.20 -3.67 9.88
C SER A 224 8.64 -4.72 10.85
N ASP A 225 7.47 -5.27 10.55
CA ASP A 225 6.90 -6.42 11.26
C ASP A 225 7.25 -7.71 10.52
N LEU A 226 8.10 -8.52 11.13
CA LEU A 226 8.68 -9.73 10.55
C LEU A 226 7.83 -10.97 10.86
N LYS A 227 6.73 -10.82 11.63
CA LYS A 227 5.78 -11.88 11.97
C LYS A 227 6.42 -13.12 12.64
N GLY A 228 7.58 -12.96 13.29
CA GLY A 228 8.19 -14.01 14.11
C GLY A 228 9.67 -13.80 14.46
N GLU A 229 10.08 -14.37 15.60
CA GLU A 229 11.44 -14.22 16.16
C GLU A 229 12.56 -14.70 15.22
N ILE A 230 12.32 -15.76 14.45
CA ILE A 230 13.31 -16.29 13.50
C ILE A 230 13.60 -15.25 12.41
N ALA A 231 12.56 -14.67 11.83
CA ALA A 231 12.68 -13.66 10.78
C ALA A 231 13.31 -12.37 11.33
N VAL A 232 13.01 -11.97 12.57
CA VAL A 232 13.70 -10.86 13.26
C VAL A 232 15.20 -11.15 13.39
N THR A 233 15.56 -12.35 13.84
CA THR A 233 16.98 -12.75 14.00
C THR A 233 17.72 -12.70 12.66
N GLU A 234 17.11 -13.22 11.58
CA GLU A 234 17.67 -13.18 10.24
C GLU A 234 17.82 -11.75 9.71
N ALA A 235 16.82 -10.90 9.93
CA ALA A 235 16.83 -9.50 9.52
C ALA A 235 17.92 -8.70 10.26
N MET A 236 18.04 -8.87 11.58
CA MET A 236 19.09 -8.22 12.39
C MET A 236 20.49 -8.67 11.95
N ALA A 237 20.67 -9.97 11.68
CA ALA A 237 21.94 -10.48 11.15
C ALA A 237 22.24 -9.92 9.75
N GLY A 238 21.22 -9.80 8.89
CA GLY A 238 21.32 -9.21 7.55
C GLY A 238 21.73 -7.74 7.57
N LEU A 239 21.11 -6.93 8.45
CA LEU A 239 21.46 -5.51 8.63
C LEU A 239 22.88 -5.35 9.17
N ARG A 240 23.27 -6.17 10.17
CA ARG A 240 24.64 -6.15 10.69
C ARG A 240 25.64 -6.47 9.60
N ALA A 241 25.43 -7.55 8.85
CA ALA A 241 26.34 -7.95 7.76
C ALA A 241 26.43 -6.86 6.67
N HIS A 242 25.33 -6.18 6.36
CA HIS A 242 25.32 -5.06 5.41
C HIS A 242 26.20 -3.90 5.91
N HIS A 243 26.03 -3.47 7.15
CA HIS A 243 26.82 -2.36 7.70
C HIS A 243 28.27 -2.74 7.99
N GLU A 244 28.59 -3.99 8.32
CA GLU A 244 29.97 -4.47 8.39
C GLU A 244 30.66 -4.49 7.02
N GLN A 245 29.88 -4.66 5.94
CA GLN A 245 30.40 -4.67 4.57
C GLN A 245 30.58 -3.27 3.98
N TRP A 246 29.63 -2.36 4.23
CA TRP A 246 29.54 -1.06 3.55
C TRP A 246 29.75 0.16 4.46
N GLY A 247 29.73 -0.04 5.78
CA GLY A 247 29.95 0.99 6.79
C GLY A 247 30.79 0.47 7.95
N GLU A 248 30.38 0.81 9.17
CA GLU A 248 31.01 0.39 10.43
C GLU A 248 29.96 0.19 11.52
N ILE A 249 30.11 -0.86 12.32
CA ILE A 249 29.37 -1.02 13.59
C ILE A 249 30.11 -0.22 14.66
N VAL A 250 29.44 0.77 15.23
CA VAL A 250 30.05 1.76 16.13
C VAL A 250 29.92 1.35 17.60
N ASP A 251 28.76 0.85 18.00
CA ASP A 251 28.49 0.45 19.38
C ASP A 251 27.37 -0.60 19.44
N GLU A 252 27.30 -1.35 20.54
CA GLU A 252 26.19 -2.27 20.83
C GLU A 252 25.09 -1.55 21.63
N ILE A 253 23.84 -1.97 21.45
CA ILE A 253 22.69 -1.44 22.19
C ILE A 253 22.10 -2.59 23.00
N ASP A 254 22.20 -2.54 24.33
CA ASP A 254 21.69 -3.59 25.23
C ASP A 254 20.40 -3.18 25.98
N LEU A 255 20.05 -1.89 25.99
CA LEU A 255 19.03 -1.33 26.89
C LEU A 255 17.70 -0.94 26.20
N ILE A 256 17.65 -1.00 24.86
CA ILE A 256 16.45 -0.65 24.08
C ILE A 256 15.95 -1.92 23.38
N GLY A 257 14.68 -2.25 23.60
CA GLY A 257 14.06 -3.47 23.06
C GLY A 257 14.79 -4.73 23.51
N ASP A 258 14.97 -5.64 22.56
CA ASP A 258 15.73 -6.89 22.72
C ASP A 258 17.20 -6.74 22.31
N GLY A 259 17.66 -5.49 22.17
CA GLY A 259 19.02 -5.12 21.80
C GLY A 259 19.22 -4.88 20.30
N GLY A 260 20.43 -4.44 19.96
CA GLY A 260 20.78 -3.99 18.61
C GLY A 260 22.16 -3.37 18.53
N PHE A 261 22.36 -2.47 17.56
CA PHE A 261 23.65 -1.83 17.34
C PHE A 261 23.51 -0.45 16.69
N GLN A 262 24.49 0.41 16.96
CA GLN A 262 24.71 1.67 16.24
C GLN A 262 25.66 1.43 15.07
N PHE A 263 25.47 2.17 14.00
CA PHE A 263 26.29 2.08 12.80
C PHE A 263 26.60 3.46 12.23
N SER A 264 27.63 3.52 11.39
CA SER A 264 27.95 4.66 10.54
C SER A 264 28.14 4.19 9.11
N ASP A 265 27.40 4.77 8.18
CA ASP A 265 27.44 4.41 6.77
C ASP A 265 27.69 5.67 5.91
N PRO A 266 28.66 5.67 4.97
CA PRO A 266 28.95 6.85 4.15
C PRO A 266 27.79 7.34 3.27
N GLY A 267 26.88 6.44 2.88
CA GLY A 267 25.72 6.76 2.06
C GLY A 267 24.46 7.09 2.88
N LEU A 268 24.29 6.43 4.03
CA LEU A 268 23.09 6.55 4.85
C LEU A 268 23.22 7.54 6.03
N GLY A 269 24.45 7.86 6.44
CA GLY A 269 24.76 8.60 7.67
C GLY A 269 24.93 7.68 8.87
N SER A 270 24.90 8.25 10.07
CA SER A 270 24.85 7.47 11.31
C SER A 270 23.45 6.96 11.56
N GLY A 271 23.34 5.82 12.21
CA GLY A 271 22.05 5.26 12.58
C GLY A 271 22.16 4.21 13.66
N ALA A 272 21.01 3.63 13.98
CA ALA A 272 20.89 2.53 14.91
C ALA A 272 19.72 1.63 14.52
N VAL A 273 19.85 0.36 14.85
CA VAL A 273 18.80 -0.65 14.67
C VAL A 273 18.68 -1.46 15.95
N VAL A 274 17.45 -1.74 16.36
CA VAL A 274 17.10 -2.63 17.48
C VAL A 274 15.99 -3.58 17.06
N SER A 275 15.90 -4.73 17.72
CA SER A 275 14.73 -5.60 17.64
C SER A 275 13.81 -5.41 18.83
N THR A 276 12.51 -5.65 18.65
CA THR A 276 11.54 -5.75 19.76
C THR A 276 10.40 -6.68 19.36
N GLY A 277 10.26 -7.83 20.03
CA GLY A 277 9.21 -8.81 19.70
C GLY A 277 9.31 -9.31 18.25
N SER A 278 8.27 -9.06 17.43
CA SER A 278 8.27 -9.41 16.00
C SER A 278 8.82 -8.30 15.10
N TYR A 279 9.33 -7.21 15.66
CA TYR A 279 9.72 -6.02 14.90
C TYR A 279 11.23 -5.83 14.83
N VAL A 280 11.66 -5.27 13.71
CA VAL A 280 12.94 -4.56 13.57
C VAL A 280 12.63 -3.09 13.45
N VAL A 281 13.31 -2.27 14.26
CA VAL A 281 13.12 -0.82 14.35
C VAL A 281 14.46 -0.15 14.13
N GLY A 282 14.50 0.93 13.35
CA GLY A 282 15.73 1.66 13.11
C GLY A 282 15.53 3.14 12.88
N VAL A 283 16.63 3.87 13.00
CA VAL A 283 16.72 5.29 12.67
C VAL A 283 18.06 5.54 12.00
N HIS A 284 18.08 6.42 11.01
CA HIS A 284 19.32 6.81 10.34
C HIS A 284 19.26 8.25 9.82
N GLY A 285 20.41 8.81 9.49
CA GLY A 285 20.53 10.14 8.88
C GLY A 285 21.36 11.10 9.73
N GLY A 286 20.95 12.38 9.73
CA GLY A 286 21.71 13.48 10.33
C GLY A 286 21.40 13.75 11.81
N LEU A 287 20.37 13.12 12.38
CA LEU A 287 20.04 13.28 13.81
C LEU A 287 21.21 12.81 14.69
N SER A 288 21.50 13.54 15.77
CA SER A 288 22.50 13.12 16.76
C SER A 288 22.15 11.77 17.41
N SER A 289 23.17 11.01 17.85
CA SER A 289 22.98 9.69 18.48
C SER A 289 22.01 9.73 19.68
N ASP A 290 22.07 10.75 20.54
CA ASP A 290 21.14 10.88 21.68
C ASP A 290 19.67 10.99 21.22
N VAL A 291 19.42 11.75 20.16
CA VAL A 291 18.07 11.91 19.58
C VAL A 291 17.61 10.62 18.90
N GLN A 292 18.53 9.93 18.21
CA GLN A 292 18.26 8.63 17.61
C GLN A 292 17.84 7.59 18.66
N MET A 293 18.58 7.52 19.79
CA MET A 293 18.28 6.60 20.89
C MET A 293 16.94 6.90 21.57
N ASP A 294 16.62 8.18 21.78
CA ASP A 294 15.32 8.58 22.35
C ASP A 294 14.15 8.18 21.43
N LEU A 295 14.26 8.47 20.12
CA LEU A 295 13.24 8.10 19.14
C LEU A 295 13.03 6.58 19.06
N LEU A 296 14.12 5.81 19.06
CA LEU A 296 14.05 4.34 19.08
C LEU A 296 13.35 3.83 20.34
N GLY A 297 13.74 4.33 21.53
CA GLY A 297 13.12 3.93 22.79
C GLY A 297 11.62 4.17 22.79
N ARG A 298 11.18 5.37 22.37
CA ARG A 298 9.76 5.73 22.30
C ARG A 298 8.98 4.88 21.31
N LEU A 299 9.55 4.59 20.13
CA LEU A 299 8.90 3.74 19.14
C LEU A 299 8.80 2.29 19.61
N VAL A 300 9.85 1.77 20.24
CA VAL A 300 9.84 0.43 20.87
C VAL A 300 8.75 0.33 21.94
N ASP A 301 8.66 1.31 22.84
CA ASP A 301 7.63 1.35 23.88
C ASP A 301 6.21 1.40 23.28
N SER A 302 6.03 2.15 22.19
CA SER A 302 4.75 2.25 21.49
C SER A 302 4.36 0.94 20.80
N LEU A 303 5.29 0.27 20.12
CA LEU A 303 5.06 -1.02 19.48
C LEU A 303 4.76 -2.12 20.51
N ALA A 304 5.43 -2.09 21.66
CA ALA A 304 5.18 -3.03 22.75
C ALA A 304 3.80 -2.81 23.41
N SER A 305 3.30 -1.57 23.43
CA SER A 305 2.02 -1.20 24.03
C SER A 305 0.82 -1.39 23.10
N SER A 306 1.07 -1.47 21.78
CA SER A 306 0.06 -1.59 20.73
C SER A 306 0.43 -2.74 19.78
N PRO A 307 0.36 -4.02 20.22
CA PRO A 307 0.62 -5.15 19.34
C PRO A 307 -0.39 -5.13 18.19
N MET A 308 0.12 -5.07 16.96
CA MET A 308 -0.74 -5.10 15.78
C MET A 308 -1.27 -6.52 15.57
N GLU A 309 -2.59 -6.69 15.57
CA GLU A 309 -3.24 -7.96 15.23
C GLU A 309 -3.12 -8.30 13.73
#